data_AF-A0A438NG77-F1
#
_entry.id   AF-A0A438NG77-F1
#
_cell.length_a   1.000
_cell.length_b   1.000
_cell.length_c   1.000
_cell.angle_alpha   90.00
_cell.angle_beta   90.00
_cell.angle_gamma   90.00
#
_symmetry.space_group_name_H-M   'P 1'
#
loop_
_entity.id
_entity.type
_entity.pdbx_description
1 polymer ?
#
loop_
_entity_poly.entity_id
_entity_poly.type
_entity_poly.pdbx_seq_one_letter_code
_entity_poly.pdbx_strand_id
1 'polypeptide(L)'
;MPLILESQGSLPYIDGDLSPHERSTALNLINRELPDDHLSKAHPSLAPLPEVQFSEAFSTEIERAGAKQPMQGGIDVSRYEAQDDPAADTDEDAWRQHLRSAYISSMYLLGRQANLDLLDEYGKNAWLVSNSQMEYILQDLEQELDRVKNEIETVNKARKQAQEQSKGELLALDETWKSGIGKILEIQVATDNLRQLILESRRNLGQAPR
;
A
#
# COMPACT_ATOMS: atom_id res chain seq x y z
N MET A 1 18.14 -14.56 14.78
CA MET A 1 16.73 -14.81 14.42
C MET A 1 16.69 -16.14 13.68
N PRO A 2 15.84 -17.10 14.06
CA PRO A 2 15.64 -18.25 13.19
C PRO A 2 14.95 -17.69 11.94
N LEU A 3 15.68 -17.68 10.83
CA LEU A 3 15.05 -17.56 9.52
C LEU A 3 14.07 -18.72 9.44
N ILE A 4 12.77 -18.41 9.46
CA ILE A 4 11.74 -19.39 9.16
C ILE A 4 12.02 -19.83 7.72
N LEU A 5 12.74 -20.94 7.57
CA LEU A 5 12.97 -21.68 6.35
C LEU A 5 11.77 -22.57 6.00
N GLU A 6 10.59 -22.25 6.54
CA GLU A 6 9.37 -22.84 6.03
C GLU A 6 9.16 -22.28 4.64
N SER A 7 9.22 -23.14 3.63
CA SER A 7 8.79 -22.80 2.30
C SER A 7 7.33 -22.31 2.41
N GLN A 8 7.14 -21.01 2.27
CA GLN A 8 5.87 -20.34 2.13
C GLN A 8 5.25 -20.79 0.79
N GLY A 9 4.82 -22.04 0.74
CA GLY A 9 4.41 -22.75 -0.46
C GLY A 9 3.00 -22.36 -0.86
N SER A 10 2.83 -21.14 -1.34
CA SER A 10 1.74 -20.83 -2.25
C SER A 10 2.32 -20.74 -3.66
N LEU A 11 1.71 -21.45 -4.60
CA LEU A 11 2.12 -21.51 -6.00
C LEU A 11 1.00 -20.91 -6.85
N PRO A 12 0.87 -19.56 -6.97
CA PRO A 12 -0.30 -18.91 -7.57
C PRO A 12 -0.60 -19.28 -9.02
N TYR A 13 0.37 -19.83 -9.77
CA TYR A 13 0.14 -20.29 -11.15
C TYR A 13 -0.30 -21.75 -11.24
N ILE A 14 -0.17 -22.53 -10.16
CA ILE A 14 -0.60 -23.94 -10.07
C ILE A 14 -1.84 -24.07 -9.19
N ASP A 15 -1.84 -23.40 -8.03
CA ASP A 15 -2.93 -23.38 -7.07
C ASP A 15 -4.15 -22.72 -7.71
N GLY A 16 -5.33 -23.29 -7.47
CA GLY A 16 -6.59 -22.69 -7.90
C GLY A 16 -6.92 -21.41 -7.12
N ASP A 17 -7.78 -20.58 -7.69
CA ASP A 17 -8.30 -19.40 -6.99
C ASP A 17 -9.04 -19.81 -5.72
N LEU A 18 -8.75 -19.13 -4.61
CA LEU A 18 -9.45 -19.36 -3.34
C LEU A 18 -10.92 -18.96 -3.48
N SER A 19 -11.82 -19.86 -3.07
CA SER A 19 -13.23 -19.53 -2.94
C SER A 19 -13.46 -18.47 -1.84
N PRO A 20 -14.56 -17.69 -1.91
CA PRO A 20 -14.88 -16.72 -0.86
C PRO A 20 -14.99 -17.34 0.54
N HIS A 21 -15.44 -18.60 0.63
CA HIS A 21 -15.56 -19.34 1.88
C HIS A 21 -14.20 -19.76 2.46
N GLU A 22 -13.28 -20.25 1.62
CA GLU A 22 -11.92 -20.56 2.06
C GLU A 22 -11.19 -19.30 2.52
N ARG A 23 -11.37 -18.19 1.80
CA ARG A 23 -10.82 -16.89 2.20
C ARG A 23 -11.35 -16.42 3.55
N SER A 24 -12.67 -16.51 3.80
CA SER A 24 -13.23 -16.10 5.09
C SER A 24 -12.76 -17.01 6.23
N THR A 25 -12.64 -18.31 5.97
CA THR A 25 -12.11 -19.28 6.94
C THR A 25 -10.65 -18.98 7.28
N ALA A 26 -9.81 -18.72 6.28
CA ALA A 26 -8.41 -18.34 6.47
C ALA A 26 -8.28 -17.03 7.27
N LEU A 27 -9.08 -16.01 6.94
CA LEU A 27 -9.09 -14.75 7.69
C LEU A 27 -9.52 -14.94 9.15
N ASN A 28 -10.52 -15.79 9.42
CA ASN A 28 -10.94 -16.10 10.79
C ASN A 28 -9.83 -16.79 11.59
N LEU A 29 -9.08 -17.70 10.97
CA LEU A 29 -7.93 -18.35 11.60
C LEU A 29 -6.81 -17.34 11.89
N ILE A 30 -6.48 -16.46 10.93
CA ILE A 30 -5.50 -15.38 11.12
C ILE A 30 -5.91 -14.51 12.31
N ASN A 31 -7.17 -14.07 12.35
CA ASN A 31 -7.69 -13.21 13.41
C ASN A 31 -7.63 -13.87 14.80
N ARG A 32 -7.71 -15.21 14.88
CA ARG A 32 -7.58 -15.94 16.15
C ARG A 32 -6.15 -15.97 16.67
N GLU A 33 -5.17 -16.01 15.76
CA GLU A 33 -3.75 -16.04 16.12
C GLU A 33 -3.16 -14.62 16.34
N LEU A 34 -3.87 -13.58 15.89
CA LEU A 34 -3.47 -12.20 16.16
C LEU A 34 -3.64 -11.86 17.65
N PRO A 35 -2.63 -11.24 18.29
CA PRO A 35 -2.76 -10.80 19.67
C PRO A 35 -3.76 -9.64 19.78
N ASP A 36 -4.41 -9.50 20.93
CA ASP A 36 -5.43 -8.47 21.17
C ASP A 36 -4.91 -7.04 20.93
N ASP A 37 -3.60 -6.82 21.11
CA ASP A 37 -2.94 -5.52 20.97
C ASP A 37 -2.28 -5.28 19.59
N HIS A 38 -2.53 -6.15 18.59
CA HIS A 38 -1.92 -6.05 17.26
C HIS A 38 -2.19 -4.72 16.54
N LEU A 39 -3.28 -4.01 16.88
CA LEU A 39 -3.60 -2.70 16.32
C LEU A 39 -2.89 -1.54 17.04
N SER A 40 -2.50 -1.74 18.31
CA SER A 40 -1.96 -0.67 19.15
C SER A 40 -0.44 -0.75 19.31
N LYS A 41 0.15 -1.94 19.16
CA LYS A 41 1.60 -2.12 19.29
C LYS A 41 2.21 -2.57 17.97
N ALA A 42 3.24 -1.84 17.55
CA ALA A 42 4.07 -2.23 16.43
C ALA A 42 4.78 -3.57 16.73
N HIS A 43 4.96 -4.39 15.69
CA HIS A 43 5.65 -5.68 15.81
C HIS A 43 7.10 -5.48 16.31
N PRO A 44 7.62 -6.30 17.23
CA PRO A 44 8.96 -6.12 17.82
C PRO A 44 10.14 -6.14 16.83
N SER A 45 9.93 -6.66 15.62
CA SER A 45 10.95 -6.65 14.55
C SER A 45 11.03 -5.32 13.80
N LEU A 46 10.04 -4.44 13.97
CA LEU A 46 10.08 -3.11 13.37
C LEU A 46 11.01 -2.24 14.21
N ALA A 47 11.86 -1.46 13.52
CA ALA A 47 12.61 -0.43 14.20
C ALA A 47 11.64 0.53 14.92
N PRO A 48 12.00 1.07 16.10
CA PRO A 48 11.19 2.08 16.74
C PRO A 48 10.99 3.25 15.77
N LEU A 49 9.79 3.82 15.74
CA LEU A 49 9.53 4.97 14.90
C LEU A 49 10.45 6.12 15.34
N PRO A 50 11.07 6.85 14.40
CA PRO A 50 11.86 8.01 14.74
C PRO A 50 10.98 9.04 15.44
N GLU A 51 11.49 9.64 16.51
CA GLU A 51 10.81 10.75 17.18
C GLU A 51 10.75 11.94 16.22
N VAL A 52 9.54 12.34 15.82
CA VAL A 52 9.34 13.52 14.99
C VAL A 52 9.25 14.73 15.90
N GLN A 53 10.27 15.57 15.87
CA GLN A 53 10.27 16.86 16.58
C GLN A 53 9.79 17.95 15.64
N PHE A 54 8.54 18.39 15.84
CA PHE A 54 8.01 19.54 15.13
C PHE A 54 8.52 20.83 15.76
N SER A 55 8.77 21.84 14.93
CA SER A 55 8.98 23.22 15.42
C SER A 55 7.73 23.70 16.15
N GLU A 56 7.89 24.57 17.16
CA GLU A 56 6.80 25.14 17.94
C GLU A 56 5.65 25.69 17.06
N ALA A 57 5.99 26.43 15.99
CA ALA A 57 5.02 26.98 15.04
C ALA A 57 4.19 25.92 14.30
N PHE A 58 4.75 24.73 14.10
CA PHE A 58 4.05 23.62 13.44
C PHE A 58 3.18 22.86 14.45
N SER A 59 3.67 22.69 15.68
CA SER A 59 2.89 22.07 16.76
C SER A 59 1.63 22.89 17.08
N THR A 60 1.74 24.21 17.18
CA THR A 60 0.58 25.09 17.42
C THR A 60 -0.43 25.03 16.26
N GLU A 61 0.04 24.92 15.02
CA GLU A 61 -0.80 24.79 13.85
C GLU A 61 -1.51 23.43 13.78
N ILE A 62 -0.82 22.33 14.14
CA ILE A 62 -1.43 21.01 14.27
C ILE A 62 -2.54 21.04 15.33
N GLU A 63 -2.27 21.63 16.50
CA GLU A 63 -3.26 21.73 17.58
C GLU A 63 -4.48 22.54 17.15
N ARG A 64 -4.28 23.68 16.49
CA ARG A 64 -5.33 24.53 15.91
C ARG A 64 -6.18 23.76 14.89
N ALA A 65 -5.52 23.06 13.96
CA ALA A 65 -6.18 22.27 12.92
C ALA A 65 -6.95 21.08 13.52
N GLY A 66 -6.37 20.39 14.50
CA GLY A 66 -7.02 19.31 15.25
C GLY A 66 -8.26 19.80 16.02
N ALA A 67 -8.21 21.02 16.56
CA ALA A 67 -9.36 21.69 17.17
C ALA A 67 -10.37 22.25 16.15
N LYS A 68 -10.14 22.07 14.83
CA LYS A 68 -10.97 22.57 13.73
C LYS A 68 -11.25 24.08 13.79
N GLN A 69 -10.32 24.85 14.36
CA GLN A 69 -10.44 26.30 14.36
C GLN A 69 -10.16 26.83 12.93
N PRO A 70 -10.70 27.99 12.54
CA PRO A 70 -10.30 28.66 11.30
C PRO A 70 -8.85 29.13 11.40
N MET A 71 -8.17 29.32 10.26
CA MET A 71 -6.81 29.89 10.28
C MET A 71 -6.88 31.30 10.87
N GLN A 72 -6.07 31.53 11.90
CA GLN A 72 -5.99 32.83 12.55
C GLN A 72 -4.78 33.56 11.98
N GLY A 73 -5.05 34.62 11.21
CA GLY A 73 -4.01 35.35 10.49
C GLY A 73 -3.72 34.79 9.09
N GLY A 74 -3.05 35.60 8.30
CA GLY A 74 -2.74 35.35 6.89
C GLY A 74 -2.17 36.62 6.25
N ILE A 75 -1.91 36.55 4.96
CA ILE A 75 -1.58 37.75 4.19
C ILE A 75 -2.84 38.61 4.11
N ASP A 76 -2.79 39.78 4.75
CA ASP A 76 -3.84 40.78 4.65
C ASP A 76 -3.84 41.37 3.23
N VAL A 77 -4.82 40.98 2.43
CA VAL A 77 -4.98 41.42 1.03
C VAL A 77 -5.56 42.83 0.93
N SER A 78 -6.28 43.30 1.96
CA SER A 78 -6.92 44.63 1.98
C SER A 78 -5.89 45.77 1.91
N ARG A 79 -4.64 45.50 2.30
CA ARG A 79 -3.50 46.42 2.20
C ARG A 79 -3.15 46.80 0.75
N TYR A 80 -3.46 45.93 -0.22
CA TYR A 80 -3.09 46.12 -1.62
C TYR A 80 -4.30 46.51 -2.50
N GLU A 81 -5.48 46.59 -1.91
CA GLU A 81 -6.70 47.02 -2.59
C GLU A 81 -6.75 48.55 -2.68
N ALA A 82 -7.51 49.05 -3.67
CA ALA A 82 -7.76 50.49 -3.78
C ALA A 82 -8.57 50.95 -2.56
N GLN A 83 -8.06 51.94 -1.85
CA GLN A 83 -8.73 52.49 -0.68
C GLN A 83 -9.66 53.64 -1.10
N ASP A 84 -10.86 53.66 -0.53
CA ASP A 84 -11.75 54.81 -0.65
C ASP A 84 -11.22 56.00 0.15
N ASP A 85 -11.45 57.21 -0.36
CA ASP A 85 -11.06 58.44 0.34
C ASP A 85 -11.79 58.54 1.69
N PRO A 86 -11.09 58.86 2.79
CA PRO A 86 -11.72 59.05 4.08
C PRO A 86 -12.66 60.26 4.04
N ALA A 87 -13.71 60.23 4.86
CA ALA A 87 -14.69 61.31 4.92
C ALA A 87 -14.03 62.65 5.30
N ALA A 88 -14.60 63.76 4.87
CA ALA A 88 -14.03 65.10 5.10
C ALA A 88 -13.92 65.49 6.60
N ASP A 89 -14.64 64.79 7.48
CA ASP A 89 -14.74 65.09 8.92
C ASP A 89 -13.95 64.10 9.81
N THR A 90 -12.95 63.41 9.24
CA THR A 90 -12.17 62.36 9.93
C THR A 90 -10.90 62.90 10.60
N ASP A 91 -10.49 62.29 11.71
CA ASP A 91 -9.27 62.64 12.47
C ASP A 91 -7.99 62.63 11.62
N GLU A 92 -7.01 63.48 11.98
CA GLU A 92 -5.72 63.60 11.29
C GLU A 92 -4.96 62.26 11.21
N ASP A 93 -5.06 61.43 12.24
CA ASP A 93 -4.41 60.11 12.27
C ASP A 93 -5.03 59.13 11.26
N ALA A 94 -6.32 59.24 10.95
CA ALA A 94 -6.96 58.44 9.90
C ALA A 94 -6.44 58.83 8.51
N TRP A 95 -6.25 60.14 8.27
CA TRP A 95 -5.63 60.63 7.04
C TRP A 95 -4.18 60.17 6.88
N ARG A 96 -3.39 60.15 7.96
CA ARG A 96 -2.01 59.63 7.93
C ARG A 96 -1.96 58.13 7.62
N GLN A 97 -2.86 57.33 8.18
CA GLN A 97 -2.95 55.91 7.90
C GLN A 97 -3.36 55.63 6.44
N HIS A 98 -4.31 56.41 5.93
CA HIS A 98 -4.73 56.33 4.53
C HIS A 98 -3.59 56.70 3.57
N LEU A 99 -2.90 57.82 3.80
CA LEU A 99 -1.74 58.23 3.00
C LEU A 99 -0.64 57.16 2.99
N ARG A 100 -0.35 56.57 4.16
CA ARG A 100 0.63 55.48 4.26
C ARG A 100 0.21 54.28 3.42
N SER A 101 -1.06 53.91 3.45
CA SER A 101 -1.58 52.79 2.68
C SER A 101 -1.61 53.06 1.17
N ALA A 102 -1.97 54.28 0.77
CA ALA A 102 -1.90 54.74 -0.63
C ALA A 102 -0.46 54.71 -1.17
N TYR A 103 0.53 55.07 -0.35
CA TYR A 103 1.94 54.95 -0.73
C TYR A 103 2.36 53.49 -0.91
N ILE A 104 1.91 52.59 -0.02
CA ILE A 104 2.18 51.15 -0.12
C ILE A 104 1.58 50.58 -1.42
N SER A 105 0.32 50.89 -1.73
CA SER A 105 -0.34 50.39 -2.94
C SER A 105 0.33 50.95 -4.21
N SER A 106 0.70 52.23 -4.22
CA SER A 106 1.45 52.84 -5.32
C SER A 106 2.79 52.16 -5.56
N MET A 107 3.57 51.91 -4.50
CA MET A 107 4.87 51.23 -4.61
C MET A 107 4.72 49.79 -5.10
N TYR A 108 3.68 49.07 -4.63
CA TYR A 108 3.37 47.73 -5.10
C TYR A 108 3.02 47.72 -6.59
N LEU A 109 2.22 48.68 -7.07
CA LEU A 109 1.87 48.80 -8.49
C LEU A 109 3.10 49.11 -9.35
N LEU A 110 4.02 49.93 -8.88
CA LEU A 110 5.29 50.20 -9.56
C LEU A 110 6.13 48.91 -9.70
N GLY A 111 6.25 48.15 -8.61
CA GLY A 111 6.93 46.84 -8.65
C GLY A 111 6.23 45.84 -9.56
N ARG A 112 4.88 45.81 -9.55
CA ARG A 112 4.08 44.97 -10.45
C ARG A 112 4.30 45.33 -11.91
N GLN A 113 4.39 46.61 -12.24
CA GLN A 113 4.68 47.05 -13.60
C GLN A 113 6.05 46.53 -14.06
N ALA A 114 7.10 46.72 -13.25
CA ALA A 114 8.43 46.18 -13.56
C ALA A 114 8.43 44.65 -13.73
N ASN A 115 7.66 43.93 -12.90
CA ASN A 115 7.51 42.47 -13.04
C ASN A 115 6.77 42.07 -14.32
N LEU A 116 5.76 42.84 -14.73
CA LEU A 116 5.04 42.60 -15.98
C LEU A 116 5.93 42.88 -17.20
N ASP A 117 6.75 43.94 -17.15
CA ASP A 117 7.71 44.24 -18.21
C ASP A 117 8.72 43.08 -18.36
N LEU A 118 9.22 42.53 -17.25
CA LEU A 118 10.08 41.33 -17.26
C LEU A 118 9.34 40.08 -17.75
N LEU A 119 8.06 39.93 -17.42
CA LEU A 119 7.25 38.80 -17.88
C LEU A 119 6.96 38.90 -19.38
N ASP A 120 6.72 40.10 -19.90
CA ASP A 120 6.52 40.32 -21.33
C ASP A 120 7.81 40.06 -22.13
N GLU A 121 8.97 40.44 -21.57
CA GLU A 121 10.27 40.23 -22.21
C GLU A 121 10.73 38.76 -22.16
N TYR A 122 10.62 38.10 -21.00
CA TYR A 122 11.23 36.78 -20.76
C TYR A 122 10.23 35.64 -20.54
N GLY A 123 8.97 35.94 -20.24
CA GLY A 123 7.99 34.96 -19.78
C GLY A 123 7.73 33.85 -20.79
N LYS A 124 7.57 34.19 -22.08
CA LYS A 124 7.39 33.19 -23.14
C LYS A 124 8.57 32.21 -23.22
N ASN A 125 9.80 32.72 -23.17
CA ASN A 125 11.00 31.90 -23.27
C ASN A 125 11.19 31.04 -22.02
N ALA A 126 10.97 31.61 -20.84
CA ALA A 126 11.02 30.86 -19.58
C ALA A 126 9.98 29.73 -19.56
N TRP A 127 8.77 29.98 -20.05
CA TRP A 127 7.72 28.96 -20.14
C TRP A 127 8.09 27.84 -21.11
N LEU A 128 8.61 28.16 -22.30
CA LEU A 128 9.04 27.15 -23.27
C LEU A 128 10.19 26.28 -22.75
N VAL A 129 11.15 26.87 -22.04
CA VAL A 129 12.26 26.12 -21.42
C VAL A 129 11.75 25.22 -20.29
N SER A 130 10.82 25.72 -19.46
CA SER A 130 10.20 24.90 -18.42
C SER A 130 9.41 23.73 -19.03
N ASN A 131 8.67 23.98 -20.11
CA ASN A 131 7.94 22.94 -20.82
C ASN A 131 8.88 21.86 -21.39
N SER A 132 9.99 22.25 -22.02
CA SER A 132 10.94 21.27 -22.56
C SER A 132 11.64 20.45 -21.45
N GLN A 133 11.92 21.07 -20.29
CA GLN A 133 12.42 20.34 -19.12
C GLN A 133 11.38 19.34 -18.61
N MET A 134 10.10 19.73 -18.55
CA MET A 134 9.02 18.84 -18.13
C MET A 134 8.83 17.67 -19.09
N GLU A 135 8.91 17.92 -20.40
CA GLU A 135 8.87 16.87 -21.43
C GLU A 135 10.01 15.87 -21.27
N TYR A 136 11.23 16.33 -20.95
CA TYR A 136 12.36 15.45 -20.66
C TYR A 136 12.12 14.58 -19.41
N ILE A 137 11.65 15.18 -18.31
CA ILE A 137 11.32 14.44 -17.08
C ILE A 137 10.23 13.41 -17.36
N LEU A 138 9.19 13.78 -18.12
CA LEU A 138 8.12 12.85 -18.50
C LEU A 138 8.68 11.65 -19.28
N GLN A 139 9.51 11.91 -20.29
CA GLN A 139 10.12 10.85 -21.09
C GLN A 139 10.99 9.91 -20.26
N ASP A 140 11.78 10.43 -19.32
CA ASP A 140 12.62 9.63 -18.42
C ASP A 140 11.76 8.75 -17.50
N LEU A 141 10.69 9.30 -16.94
CA LEU A 141 9.74 8.55 -16.11
C LEU A 141 9.00 7.47 -16.90
N GLU A 142 8.59 7.76 -18.14
CA GLU A 142 7.96 6.78 -19.03
C GLU A 142 8.93 5.63 -19.36
N GLN A 143 10.20 5.95 -19.65
CA GLN A 143 11.23 4.96 -19.89
C GLN A 143 11.50 4.08 -18.65
N GLU A 144 11.58 4.70 -17.47
CA GLU A 144 11.75 3.95 -16.22
C GLU A 144 10.56 3.03 -15.94
N LEU A 145 9.34 3.52 -16.15
CA LEU A 145 8.12 2.75 -15.99
C LEU A 145 8.08 1.54 -16.93
N ASP A 146 8.44 1.72 -18.20
CA ASP A 146 8.50 0.62 -19.16
C ASP A 146 9.60 -0.38 -18.82
N ARG A 147 10.77 0.09 -18.35
CA ARG A 147 11.82 -0.79 -17.84
C ARG A 147 11.32 -1.65 -16.68
N VAL A 148 10.71 -1.04 -15.67
CA VAL A 148 10.21 -1.74 -14.48
C VAL A 148 9.10 -2.72 -14.85
N LYS A 149 8.20 -2.36 -15.77
CA LYS A 149 7.19 -3.31 -16.30
C LYS A 149 7.83 -4.53 -16.95
N ASN A 150 8.84 -4.33 -17.79
CA ASN A 150 9.56 -5.43 -18.44
C ASN A 150 10.29 -6.33 -17.43
N GLU A 151 10.87 -5.75 -16.38
CA GLU A 151 11.49 -6.50 -15.28
C GLU A 151 10.44 -7.34 -14.53
N ILE A 152 9.29 -6.74 -14.19
CA ILE A 152 8.17 -7.46 -13.55
C ILE A 152 7.69 -8.62 -14.42
N GLU A 153 7.49 -8.39 -15.73
CA GLU A 153 7.07 -9.43 -16.66
C GLU A 153 8.09 -10.56 -16.77
N THR A 154 9.39 -10.23 -16.81
CA THR A 154 10.46 -11.22 -16.85
C THR A 154 10.46 -12.10 -15.61
N VAL A 155 10.35 -11.50 -14.42
CA VAL A 155 10.27 -12.23 -13.15
C VAL A 155 9.02 -13.09 -13.08
N ASN A 156 7.86 -12.56 -13.48
CA ASN A 156 6.60 -13.30 -13.48
C ASN A 156 6.62 -14.47 -14.46
N LYS A 157 7.22 -14.30 -15.65
CA LYS A 157 7.39 -15.37 -16.64
C LYS A 157 8.31 -16.46 -16.11
N ALA A 158 9.44 -16.10 -15.50
CA ALA A 158 10.35 -17.05 -14.88
C ALA A 158 9.67 -17.82 -13.73
N ARG A 159 8.91 -17.11 -12.86
CA ARG A 159 8.13 -17.73 -11.79
C ARG A 159 7.09 -18.71 -12.32
N LYS A 160 6.33 -18.31 -13.36
CA LYS A 160 5.33 -19.17 -14.00
C LYS A 160 5.97 -20.43 -14.59
N GLN A 161 7.09 -20.28 -15.29
CA GLN A 161 7.80 -21.42 -15.88
C GLN A 161 8.29 -22.39 -14.81
N ALA A 162 8.92 -21.90 -13.73
CA ALA A 162 9.39 -22.74 -12.64
C ALA A 162 8.24 -23.51 -11.98
N GLN A 163 7.11 -22.84 -11.75
CA GLN A 163 5.92 -23.47 -11.17
C GLN A 163 5.32 -24.53 -12.09
N GLU A 164 5.07 -24.21 -13.36
CA GLU A 164 4.47 -25.16 -14.31
C GLU A 164 5.38 -26.38 -14.56
N GLN A 165 6.71 -26.22 -14.50
CA GLN A 165 7.65 -27.35 -14.57
C GLN A 165 7.50 -28.31 -13.39
N SER A 166 7.34 -27.80 -12.16
CA SER A 166 7.14 -28.64 -10.97
C SER A 166 5.73 -29.25 -10.86
N LYS A 167 4.74 -28.71 -11.58
CA LYS A 167 3.35 -29.18 -11.52
C LYS A 167 3.18 -30.65 -11.85
N GLY A 168 3.86 -31.13 -12.89
CA GLY A 168 3.78 -32.55 -13.30
C GLY A 168 4.30 -33.49 -12.21
N GLU A 169 5.39 -33.11 -11.56
CA GLU A 169 5.97 -33.87 -10.43
C GLU A 169 5.03 -33.87 -9.22
N LEU A 170 4.44 -32.72 -8.89
CA LEU A 170 3.46 -32.62 -7.79
C LEU A 170 2.23 -33.52 -8.02
N LEU A 171 1.68 -33.52 -9.23
CA LEU A 171 0.56 -34.39 -9.58
C LEU A 171 0.94 -35.87 -9.54
N ALA A 172 2.13 -36.23 -10.03
CA ALA A 172 2.61 -37.61 -9.98
C ALA A 172 2.82 -38.10 -8.53
N LEU A 173 3.35 -37.23 -7.66
CA LEU A 173 3.53 -37.52 -6.24
C LEU A 173 2.18 -37.71 -5.54
N ASP A 174 1.21 -36.84 -5.80
CA ASP A 174 -0.14 -36.94 -5.24
C ASP A 174 -0.85 -38.23 -5.65
N GLU A 175 -0.83 -38.58 -6.95
CA GLU A 175 -1.42 -39.83 -7.44
C GLU A 175 -0.70 -41.08 -6.90
N THR A 176 0.63 -41.05 -6.83
CA THR A 176 1.41 -42.15 -6.25
C THR A 176 1.09 -42.34 -4.77
N TRP A 177 0.93 -41.23 -4.03
CA TRP A 177 0.55 -41.24 -2.62
C TRP A 177 -0.86 -41.81 -2.42
N LYS A 178 -1.86 -41.34 -3.18
CA LYS A 178 -3.24 -41.86 -3.16
C LYS A 178 -3.29 -43.35 -3.49
N SER A 179 -2.59 -43.79 -4.54
CA SER A 179 -2.50 -45.20 -4.92
C SER A 179 -1.82 -46.05 -3.84
N GLY A 180 -0.75 -45.54 -3.22
CA GLY A 180 -0.05 -46.20 -2.13
C GLY A 180 -0.95 -46.44 -0.93
N ILE A 181 -1.71 -45.42 -0.50
CA ILE A 181 -2.68 -45.54 0.59
C ILE A 181 -3.80 -46.52 0.22
N GLY A 182 -4.34 -46.40 -1.01
CA GLY A 182 -5.38 -47.31 -1.50
C GLY A 182 -4.95 -48.77 -1.41
N LYS A 183 -3.74 -49.09 -1.88
CA LYS A 183 -3.17 -50.45 -1.80
C LYS A 183 -3.00 -50.94 -0.37
N ILE A 184 -2.54 -50.08 0.54
CA ILE A 184 -2.41 -50.44 1.97
C ILE A 184 -3.78 -50.79 2.55
N LEU A 185 -4.81 -50.01 2.23
CA LEU A 185 -6.17 -50.24 2.71
C LEU A 185 -6.78 -51.51 2.12
N GLU A 186 -6.58 -51.77 0.82
CA GLU A 186 -6.96 -53.03 0.17
C GLU A 186 -6.31 -54.25 0.83
N ILE A 187 -5.00 -54.17 1.13
CA ILE A 187 -4.28 -55.23 1.83
C ILE A 187 -4.87 -55.45 3.22
N GLN A 188 -5.13 -54.38 3.98
CA GLN A 188 -5.74 -54.49 5.31
C GLN A 188 -7.09 -55.20 5.26
N VAL A 189 -7.98 -54.78 4.35
CA VAL A 189 -9.29 -55.41 4.15
C VAL A 189 -9.16 -56.88 3.75
N ALA A 190 -8.25 -57.20 2.82
CA ALA A 190 -8.00 -58.58 2.40
C ALA A 190 -7.47 -59.45 3.57
N THR A 191 -6.56 -58.91 4.40
CA THR A 191 -6.05 -59.63 5.57
C THR A 191 -7.12 -59.85 6.64
N ASP A 192 -8.02 -58.90 6.85
CA ASP A 192 -9.12 -59.07 7.80
C ASP A 192 -10.18 -60.06 7.29
N ASN A 193 -10.52 -60.02 6.00
CA ASN A 193 -11.39 -61.04 5.38
C ASN A 193 -10.77 -62.45 5.51
N LEU A 194 -9.46 -62.58 5.25
CA LEU A 194 -8.76 -63.84 5.43
C LEU A 194 -8.80 -64.31 6.89
N ARG A 195 -8.64 -63.41 7.87
CA ARG A 195 -8.78 -63.73 9.29
C ARG A 195 -10.18 -64.23 9.62
N GLN A 196 -11.23 -63.61 9.11
CA GLN A 196 -12.61 -64.06 9.32
C GLN A 196 -12.83 -65.47 8.77
N LEU A 197 -12.38 -65.75 7.54
CA LEU A 197 -12.46 -67.09 6.95
C LEU A 197 -11.69 -68.15 7.77
N ILE A 198 -10.54 -67.80 8.33
CA ILE A 198 -9.79 -68.69 9.23
C ILE A 198 -10.57 -68.96 10.53
N LEU A 199 -11.25 -67.95 11.09
CA LEU A 199 -12.08 -68.12 12.28
C LEU A 199 -13.31 -68.99 12.00
N GLU A 200 -13.97 -68.78 10.87
CA GLU A 200 -15.11 -69.59 10.44
C GLU A 200 -14.73 -71.05 10.18
N SER A 201 -13.64 -71.29 9.45
CA SER A 201 -13.15 -72.66 9.21
C SER A 201 -12.78 -73.38 10.51
N ARG A 202 -12.14 -72.70 11.47
CA ARG A 202 -11.87 -73.26 12.81
C ARG A 202 -13.15 -73.57 13.58
N ARG A 203 -14.17 -72.72 13.49
CA ARG A 203 -15.48 -72.97 14.12
C ARG A 203 -16.17 -74.19 13.51
N ASN A 204 -16.13 -74.34 12.20
CA ASN A 204 -16.72 -75.50 11.49
C ASN A 204 -15.99 -76.80 11.82
N LEU A 205 -14.65 -76.79 11.91
CA LEU A 205 -13.85 -77.93 12.36
C LEU A 205 -14.13 -78.33 13.82
N GLY A 206 -14.46 -77.35 14.68
CA GLY A 206 -14.87 -77.61 16.06
C GLY A 206 -16.32 -78.11 16.21
N GLN A 207 -17.16 -78.00 15.18
CA GLN A 207 -18.56 -78.45 15.17
C GLN A 207 -18.80 -79.75 14.38
N ALA A 208 -17.76 -80.32 13.76
CA ALA A 208 -17.86 -81.62 13.10
C ALA A 208 -18.11 -82.73 14.14
N PRO A 209 -19.19 -83.52 14.02
CA PRO A 209 -19.46 -84.62 14.95
C PRO A 209 -18.38 -85.70 14.80
N ARG A 210 -17.87 -86.19 15.94
CA ARG A 210 -16.99 -87.35 16.01
C ARG A 210 -17.70 -88.62 15.55
#